data_AF-A0AAJ3K3D6-F1
#
_entry.id   AF-A0AAJ3K3D6-F1
#
_cell.length_a   1.000
_cell.length_b   1.000
_cell.length_c   1.000
_cell.angle_alpha   90.00
_cell.angle_beta   90.00
_cell.angle_gamma   90.00
#
_symmetry.space_group_name_H-M   'P 1'
#
loop_
_entity.id
_entity.type
_entity.pdbx_description
1 polymer ?
#
loop_
_entity_poly.entity_id
_entity_poly.type
_entity_poly.pdbx_seq_one_letter_code
_entity_poly.pdbx_strand_id
1 'polypeptide(L)'
;MITDDADSIFHLHTQGLPVTKSTVNALRDRVNFTHSNVCVEEDGELYMLTQESDLPYAISDYLSVFSIIKNYEYQQLGISDEINNLAQDVENYLRLLKPQSIFSREPKVQGISGHKYKFDLAVDNQLFLAIQPTPQAVGAAMRKIGDVVSSSDLDNRTIIVVVDDRNSQDLFKQKAEEEIQIISALASAVPFTNLIEQAEKITQAAH
;
A
#
# COMPACT_ATOMS: atom_id res chain seq x y z
N MET A 1 19.93 21.37 16.86
CA MET A 1 20.60 20.11 16.50
C MET A 1 19.67 18.98 16.88
N ILE A 2 19.43 18.05 15.97
CA ILE A 2 18.64 16.84 16.22
C ILE A 2 19.55 15.65 15.91
N THR A 3 19.64 14.71 16.84
CA THR A 3 20.40 13.47 16.71
C THR A 3 19.66 12.32 17.40
N ASP A 4 19.90 11.09 16.96
CA ASP A 4 19.38 9.86 17.55
C ASP A 4 20.45 9.00 18.21
N ASP A 5 21.70 9.47 18.31
CA ASP A 5 22.83 8.72 18.88
C ASP A 5 22.98 7.30 18.27
N ALA A 6 22.62 7.14 16.98
CA ALA A 6 22.61 5.88 16.22
C ALA A 6 21.59 4.80 16.67
N ASP A 7 20.69 5.11 17.61
CA ASP A 7 19.71 4.15 18.13
C ASP A 7 18.75 3.64 17.04
N SER A 8 18.39 4.47 16.06
CA SER A 8 17.40 4.12 15.03
C SER A 8 17.92 3.07 14.07
N ILE A 9 19.20 3.15 13.69
CA ILE A 9 19.85 2.13 12.86
C ILE A 9 20.20 0.91 13.71
N PHE A 10 20.62 1.10 14.96
CA PHE A 10 20.88 0.00 15.89
C PHE A 10 19.63 -0.87 16.15
N HIS A 11 18.42 -0.29 16.08
CA HIS A 11 17.17 -1.04 16.14
C HIS A 11 17.12 -2.24 15.18
N LEU A 12 17.71 -2.13 13.98
CA LEU A 12 17.75 -3.24 13.01
C LEU A 12 18.42 -4.49 13.58
N HIS A 13 19.45 -4.31 14.42
CA HIS A 13 20.10 -5.41 15.13
C HIS A 13 19.15 -6.15 16.06
N THR A 14 18.24 -5.43 16.74
CA THR A 14 17.22 -6.04 17.61
C THR A 14 16.21 -6.88 16.82
N GLN A 15 16.03 -6.59 15.53
CA GLN A 15 15.17 -7.33 14.61
C GLN A 15 15.91 -8.49 13.90
N GLY A 16 17.15 -8.79 14.30
CA GLY A 16 17.95 -9.86 13.71
C GLY A 16 18.63 -9.48 12.40
N LEU A 17 18.63 -8.19 12.02
CA LEU A 17 19.34 -7.70 10.85
C LEU A 17 20.75 -7.21 11.23
N PRO A 18 21.81 -7.62 10.53
CA PRO A 18 23.15 -7.17 10.84
C PRO A 18 23.34 -5.70 10.47
N VAL A 19 23.75 -4.88 11.44
CA VAL A 19 24.17 -3.49 11.21
C VAL A 19 25.64 -3.50 10.80
N THR A 20 25.88 -3.45 9.49
CA THR A 20 27.22 -3.44 8.91
C THR A 20 27.49 -2.12 8.20
N LYS A 21 28.74 -1.88 7.81
CA LYS A 21 29.08 -0.72 6.95
C LYS A 21 28.27 -0.70 5.65
N SER A 22 27.91 -1.86 5.09
CA SER A 22 27.05 -1.96 3.92
C SER A 22 25.63 -1.49 4.22
N THR A 23 25.07 -1.87 5.37
CA THR A 23 23.77 -1.45 5.87
C THR A 23 23.71 0.07 6.02
N VAL A 24 24.70 0.65 6.69
CA VAL A 24 24.81 2.11 6.91
C VAL A 24 24.93 2.85 5.58
N ASN A 25 25.76 2.38 4.65
CA ASN A 25 25.89 2.99 3.33
C ASN A 25 24.57 2.95 2.54
N ALA A 26 23.87 1.80 2.55
CA ALA A 26 22.60 1.66 1.85
C ALA A 26 21.51 2.59 2.40
N LEU A 27 21.46 2.79 3.72
CA LEU A 27 20.54 3.74 4.36
C LEU A 27 20.94 5.18 4.07
N ARG A 28 22.24 5.50 4.13
CA ARG A 28 22.77 6.83 3.77
C ARG A 28 22.37 7.21 2.35
N ASP A 29 22.52 6.31 1.39
CA ASP A 29 22.15 6.55 0.00
C ASP A 29 20.66 6.88 -0.12
N ARG A 30 19.79 6.13 0.56
CA ARG A 30 18.33 6.36 0.55
C ARG A 30 17.92 7.68 1.18
N VAL A 31 18.53 8.04 2.31
CA VAL A 31 18.29 9.33 2.97
C VAL A 31 18.71 10.48 2.06
N ASN A 32 19.88 10.38 1.43
CA ASN A 32 20.39 11.39 0.50
C ASN A 32 19.45 11.64 -0.69
N PHE A 33 18.72 10.62 -1.17
CA PHE A 33 17.76 10.76 -2.27
C PHE A 33 16.49 11.56 -1.90
N THR A 34 16.23 11.82 -0.61
CA THR A 34 15.06 12.60 -0.18
C THR A 34 15.24 14.11 -0.27
N HIS A 35 16.45 14.58 -0.60
CA HIS A 35 16.81 16.00 -0.56
C HIS A 35 16.57 16.68 0.80
N SER A 36 16.43 15.90 1.87
CA SER A 36 16.36 16.42 3.24
C SER A 36 17.75 16.80 3.75
N ASN A 37 17.78 17.65 4.78
CA ASN A 37 19.02 18.01 5.47
C ASN A 37 19.46 16.96 6.51
N VAL A 38 18.84 15.77 6.52
CA VAL A 38 19.24 14.68 7.42
C VAL A 38 20.45 13.98 6.81
N CYS A 39 21.48 13.77 7.62
CA CYS A 39 22.68 13.03 7.26
C CYS A 39 22.75 11.72 8.06
N VAL A 40 23.41 10.72 7.48
CA VAL A 40 23.74 9.46 8.16
C VAL A 40 25.25 9.37 8.25
N GLU A 41 25.81 9.40 9.46
CA GLU A 41 27.25 9.34 9.71
C GLU A 41 27.82 7.93 9.51
N GLU A 42 29.14 7.77 9.59
CA GLU A 42 29.82 6.49 9.35
C GLU A 42 29.47 5.39 10.37
N ASP A 43 29.19 5.79 11.61
CA ASP A 43 28.79 4.94 12.72
C ASP A 43 27.28 4.63 12.74
N GLY A 44 26.50 5.32 11.89
CA GLY A 44 25.06 5.16 11.80
C GLY A 44 24.26 6.21 12.57
N GLU A 45 24.90 7.25 13.12
CA GLU A 45 24.19 8.39 13.71
C GLU A 45 23.38 9.15 12.65
N LEU A 46 22.11 9.42 12.95
CA LEU A 46 21.26 10.31 12.15
C LEU A 46 21.38 11.72 12.68
N TYR A 47 21.92 12.61 11.87
CA TYR A 47 22.28 13.96 12.29
C TYR A 47 21.62 15.03 11.42
N MET A 48 21.12 16.10 12.05
CA MET A 48 20.61 17.28 11.35
C MET A 48 20.95 18.59 12.07
N LEU A 49 21.47 19.54 11.30
CA LEU A 49 21.58 20.95 11.68
C LEU A 49 20.46 21.76 11.04
N THR A 50 19.86 22.65 11.83
CA THR A 50 18.80 23.55 11.35
C THR A 50 18.84 24.87 12.12
N GLN A 51 18.25 25.90 11.53
CA GLN A 51 17.99 27.18 12.17
C GLN A 51 16.62 27.15 12.86
N GLU A 52 16.44 28.00 13.87
CA GLU A 52 15.17 28.07 14.62
C GLU A 52 13.98 28.43 13.73
N SER A 53 14.21 29.22 12.68
CA SER A 53 13.20 29.58 11.66
C SER A 53 12.64 28.38 10.90
N ASP A 54 13.44 27.33 10.71
CA ASP A 54 13.11 26.17 9.87
C ASP A 54 12.80 24.91 10.69
N LEU A 55 12.71 25.04 12.02
CA LEU A 55 12.54 23.93 12.95
C LEU A 55 11.34 23.02 12.62
N PRO A 56 10.14 23.52 12.26
CA PRO A 56 9.01 22.66 11.92
C PRO A 56 9.27 21.76 10.70
N TYR A 57 9.90 22.31 9.66
CA TYR A 57 10.26 21.57 8.45
C TYR A 57 11.38 20.56 8.74
N ALA A 58 12.39 20.99 9.49
CA ALA A 58 13.48 20.13 9.93
C ALA A 58 12.99 18.92 10.75
N ILE A 59 12.03 19.12 11.65
CA ILE A 59 11.41 18.00 12.39
C ILE A 59 10.65 17.07 11.44
N SER A 60 9.90 17.61 10.48
CA SER A 60 9.17 16.80 9.49
C SER A 60 10.13 15.94 8.66
N ASP A 61 11.21 16.55 8.16
CA ASP A 61 12.26 15.87 7.40
C ASP A 61 12.93 14.79 8.24
N TYR A 62 13.27 15.11 9.49
CA TYR A 62 13.88 14.15 10.42
C TYR A 62 12.96 12.96 10.70
N LEU A 63 11.67 13.21 10.92
CA LEU A 63 10.68 12.15 11.13
C LEU A 63 10.47 11.28 9.88
N SER A 64 10.59 11.86 8.68
CA SER A 64 10.43 11.12 7.42
C SER A 64 11.49 10.02 7.23
N VAL A 65 12.67 10.19 7.82
CA VAL A 65 13.76 9.21 7.73
C VAL A 65 13.42 7.89 8.41
N PHE A 66 12.60 7.90 9.47
CA PHE A 66 12.14 6.65 10.10
C PHE A 66 11.35 5.77 9.13
N SER A 67 10.59 6.36 8.20
CA SER A 67 9.89 5.61 7.15
C SER A 67 10.87 4.91 6.21
N ILE A 68 12.00 5.55 5.89
CA ILE A 68 13.06 4.97 5.05
C ILE A 68 13.72 3.78 5.76
N ILE A 69 14.03 3.94 7.05
CA ILE A 69 14.64 2.87 7.86
C ILE A 69 13.68 1.70 7.98
N LYS A 70 12.39 1.97 8.23
CA LYS A 70 11.38 0.91 8.34
C LYS A 70 11.15 0.16 7.03
N ASN A 71 11.13 0.87 5.90
CA ASN A 71 11.05 0.24 4.57
C ASN A 71 12.30 -0.61 4.29
N TYR A 72 13.50 -0.11 4.62
CA TYR A 72 14.72 -0.91 4.50
C TYR A 72 14.66 -2.20 5.33
N GLU A 73 14.20 -2.13 6.58
CA GLU A 73 14.01 -3.28 7.45
C GLU A 73 13.09 -4.33 6.80
N TYR A 74 11.94 -3.90 6.27
CA TYR A 74 11.01 -4.78 5.59
C TYR A 74 11.63 -5.50 4.40
N GLN A 75 12.31 -4.76 3.52
CA GLN A 75 13.01 -5.34 2.38
C GLN A 75 14.00 -6.43 2.79
N GLN A 76 14.80 -6.18 3.84
CA GLN A 76 15.80 -7.15 4.29
C GLN A 76 15.17 -8.39 4.93
N LEU A 77 14.02 -8.23 5.59
CA LEU A 77 13.27 -9.35 6.16
C LEU A 77 12.44 -10.11 5.12
N GLY A 78 12.48 -9.72 3.84
CA GLY A 78 11.62 -10.27 2.79
C GLY A 78 10.14 -9.97 3.04
N ILE A 79 9.85 -9.01 3.92
CA ILE A 79 8.54 -8.41 4.09
C ILE A 79 8.45 -7.43 2.92
N SER A 80 7.60 -7.73 1.94
CA SER A 80 7.40 -6.84 0.79
C SER A 80 7.22 -5.39 1.29
N ASP A 81 7.92 -4.41 0.68
CA ASP A 81 7.78 -2.96 0.93
C ASP A 81 6.33 -2.46 0.85
N GLU A 82 5.44 -3.30 0.36
CA GLU A 82 4.02 -3.10 0.37
C GLU A 82 3.44 -3.41 1.76
N ILE A 83 3.59 -2.47 2.70
CA ILE A 83 2.36 -1.98 3.37
C ILE A 83 1.76 -0.88 2.48
N ASN A 84 1.65 -1.15 1.18
CA ASN A 84 0.47 -0.78 0.43
C ASN A 84 -0.62 -1.64 1.03
N ASN A 85 -1.29 -1.12 2.06
CA ASN A 85 -2.60 -1.64 2.36
C ASN A 85 -3.50 -1.15 1.22
N LEU A 86 -3.39 -1.79 0.05
CA LEU A 86 -4.11 -1.44 -1.17
C LEU A 86 -5.61 -1.35 -0.87
N ALA A 87 -6.11 -2.21 0.04
CA ALA A 87 -7.47 -2.11 0.56
C ALA A 87 -7.76 -0.78 1.27
N GLN A 88 -6.83 -0.29 2.11
CA GLN A 88 -6.93 1.03 2.74
C GLN A 88 -6.84 2.18 1.73
N ASP A 89 -5.94 2.09 0.75
CA ASP A 89 -5.84 3.08 -0.32
C ASP A 89 -7.14 3.14 -1.13
N VAL A 90 -7.65 1.98 -1.53
CA VAL A 90 -8.96 1.84 -2.20
C VAL A 90 -10.07 2.43 -1.36
N GLU A 91 -10.11 2.16 -0.05
CA GLU A 91 -11.09 2.78 0.85
C GLU A 91 -10.98 4.30 0.86
N ASN A 92 -9.76 4.85 0.94
CA ASN A 92 -9.54 6.31 0.98
C ASN A 92 -10.09 6.97 -0.29
N TYR A 93 -9.75 6.45 -1.47
CA TYR A 93 -10.27 6.97 -2.74
C TYR A 93 -11.78 6.77 -2.88
N LEU A 94 -12.32 5.63 -2.45
CA LEU A 94 -13.77 5.41 -2.47
C LEU A 94 -14.52 6.36 -1.53
N ARG A 95 -13.96 6.75 -0.38
CA ARG A 95 -14.56 7.76 0.51
C ARG A 95 -14.60 9.14 -0.11
N LEU A 96 -13.57 9.51 -0.89
CA LEU A 96 -13.58 10.74 -1.69
C LEU A 96 -14.66 10.71 -2.77
N LEU A 97 -14.77 9.59 -3.50
CA LEU A 97 -15.74 9.44 -4.59
C LEU A 97 -17.18 9.28 -4.09
N LYS A 98 -17.37 8.66 -2.93
CA LYS A 98 -18.67 8.31 -2.35
C LYS A 98 -18.76 8.70 -0.87
N PRO A 99 -18.76 10.00 -0.54
CA PRO A 99 -18.65 10.48 0.85
C PRO A 99 -19.87 10.13 1.73
N GLN A 100 -21.02 9.85 1.13
CA GLN A 100 -22.27 9.52 1.84
C GLN A 100 -22.54 8.00 1.94
N SER A 101 -21.69 7.18 1.35
CA SER A 101 -21.87 5.72 1.35
C SER A 101 -21.51 5.09 2.69
N ILE A 102 -22.05 3.90 2.96
CA ILE A 102 -21.76 3.14 4.18
C ILE A 102 -20.61 2.19 3.90
N PHE A 103 -19.55 2.29 4.71
CA PHE A 103 -18.34 1.49 4.60
C PHE A 103 -18.29 0.45 5.72
N SER A 104 -18.05 -0.82 5.36
CA SER A 104 -17.77 -1.90 6.30
C SER A 104 -16.48 -2.60 5.91
N ARG A 105 -15.51 -2.64 6.82
CA ARG A 105 -14.24 -3.38 6.63
C ARG A 105 -14.42 -4.87 6.90
N GLU A 106 -13.64 -5.67 6.20
CA GLU A 106 -13.60 -7.13 6.38
C GLU A 106 -14.97 -7.85 6.37
N PRO A 107 -15.93 -7.51 5.47
CA PRO A 107 -17.22 -8.18 5.47
C PRO A 107 -17.03 -9.66 5.12
N LYS A 108 -17.74 -10.52 5.84
CA LYS A 108 -17.71 -11.97 5.65
C LYS A 108 -18.89 -12.40 4.80
N VAL A 109 -18.62 -13.23 3.79
CA VAL A 109 -19.64 -13.79 2.90
C VAL A 109 -19.40 -15.28 2.76
N GLN A 110 -20.47 -16.06 2.82
CA GLN A 110 -20.40 -17.51 2.66
C GLN A 110 -20.50 -17.87 1.17
N GLY A 111 -19.56 -18.69 0.69
CA GLY A 111 -19.63 -19.27 -0.64
C GLY A 111 -20.48 -20.55 -0.67
N ILE A 112 -20.77 -21.06 -1.87
CA ILE A 112 -21.57 -22.27 -2.07
C ILE A 112 -20.91 -23.51 -1.44
N SER A 113 -19.57 -23.53 -1.34
CA SER A 113 -18.83 -24.57 -0.61
C SER A 113 -19.10 -24.60 0.90
N GLY A 114 -19.79 -23.59 1.44
CA GLY A 114 -19.98 -23.37 2.87
C GLY A 114 -18.82 -22.62 3.54
N HIS A 115 -17.72 -22.36 2.83
CA HIS A 115 -16.59 -21.59 3.35
C HIS A 115 -16.94 -20.10 3.50
N LYS A 116 -16.45 -19.47 4.57
CA LYS A 116 -16.63 -18.03 4.82
C LYS A 116 -15.41 -17.26 4.34
N TYR A 117 -15.59 -16.42 3.34
CA TYR A 117 -14.55 -15.56 2.80
C TYR A 117 -14.66 -14.15 3.39
N LYS A 118 -13.49 -13.57 3.70
CA LYS A 118 -13.37 -12.14 4.02
C LYS A 118 -13.10 -11.35 2.76
N PHE A 119 -13.84 -10.29 2.51
CA PHE A 119 -13.51 -9.25 1.52
C PHE A 119 -12.79 -8.10 2.19
N ASP A 120 -12.19 -7.21 1.42
CA ASP A 120 -11.44 -6.08 1.98
C ASP A 120 -12.39 -5.00 2.49
N LEU A 121 -13.42 -4.71 1.70
CA LEU A 121 -14.37 -3.64 1.99
C LEU A 121 -15.76 -3.96 1.41
N ALA A 122 -16.81 -3.54 2.08
CA ALA A 122 -18.14 -3.36 1.50
C ALA A 122 -18.46 -1.87 1.46
N VAL A 123 -18.98 -1.41 0.31
CA VAL A 123 -19.53 -0.07 0.14
C VAL A 123 -20.92 -0.21 -0.45
N ASP A 124 -21.93 0.16 0.33
CA ASP A 124 -23.34 -0.06 -0.01
C ASP A 124 -23.61 -1.52 -0.41
N ASN A 125 -23.97 -1.76 -1.68
CA ASN A 125 -24.27 -3.09 -2.21
C ASN A 125 -23.11 -3.68 -3.04
N GLN A 126 -21.87 -3.22 -2.81
CA GLN A 126 -20.67 -3.64 -3.52
C GLN A 126 -19.64 -4.21 -2.55
N LEU A 127 -19.05 -5.34 -2.91
CA LEU A 127 -17.98 -6.02 -2.20
C LEU A 127 -16.67 -5.85 -2.97
N PHE A 128 -15.66 -5.29 -2.32
CA PHE A 128 -14.38 -4.99 -2.92
C PHE A 128 -13.30 -6.00 -2.53
N LEU A 129 -12.50 -6.35 -3.53
CA LEU A 129 -11.24 -7.09 -3.38
C LEU A 129 -10.11 -6.23 -3.95
N ALA A 130 -9.11 -5.92 -3.14
CA ALA A 130 -7.90 -5.22 -3.56
C ALA A 130 -6.78 -6.26 -3.74
N ILE A 131 -6.24 -6.39 -4.95
CA ILE A 131 -5.21 -7.41 -5.24
C ILE A 131 -4.03 -6.84 -6.02
N GLN A 132 -2.88 -7.47 -5.85
CA GLN A 132 -1.73 -7.29 -6.74
C GLN A 132 -1.93 -8.03 -8.07
N PRO A 133 -1.37 -7.55 -9.19
CA PRO A 133 -1.48 -8.18 -10.50
C PRO A 133 -0.50 -9.37 -10.62
N THR A 134 -0.69 -10.37 -9.76
CA THR A 134 0.11 -11.60 -9.77
C THR A 134 -0.80 -12.80 -10.03
N PRO A 135 -0.35 -13.82 -10.78
CA PRO A 135 -1.15 -15.02 -11.04
C PRO A 135 -1.67 -15.71 -9.77
N GLN A 136 -0.90 -15.64 -8.68
CA GLN A 136 -1.29 -16.20 -7.38
C GLN A 136 -2.46 -15.43 -6.76
N ALA A 137 -2.39 -14.10 -6.72
CA ALA A 137 -3.45 -13.27 -6.17
C ALA A 137 -4.73 -13.35 -7.01
N VAL A 138 -4.58 -13.37 -8.34
CA VAL A 138 -5.67 -13.49 -9.30
C VAL A 138 -6.35 -14.85 -9.18
N GLY A 139 -5.58 -15.95 -9.14
CA GLY A 139 -6.12 -17.29 -8.95
C GLY A 139 -6.88 -17.44 -7.63
N ALA A 140 -6.37 -16.85 -6.54
CA ALA A 140 -7.04 -16.83 -5.25
C ALA A 140 -8.36 -16.02 -5.30
N ALA A 141 -8.32 -14.84 -5.92
CA ALA A 141 -9.51 -14.00 -6.12
C ALA A 141 -10.57 -14.72 -6.96
N MET A 142 -10.19 -15.30 -8.11
CA MET A 142 -11.08 -16.04 -9.00
C MET A 142 -11.75 -17.22 -8.30
N ARG A 143 -10.98 -18.00 -7.52
CA ARG A 143 -11.55 -19.11 -6.74
C ARG A 143 -12.57 -18.63 -5.71
N LYS A 144 -12.25 -17.56 -4.99
CA LYS A 144 -13.15 -16.94 -4.01
C LYS A 144 -14.41 -16.39 -4.67
N ILE A 145 -14.26 -15.67 -5.78
CA ILE A 145 -15.37 -15.08 -6.54
C ILE A 145 -16.29 -16.18 -7.08
N GLY A 146 -15.74 -17.21 -7.71
CA GLY A 146 -16.54 -18.32 -8.25
C GLY A 146 -17.39 -19.02 -7.19
N ASP A 147 -16.83 -19.20 -5.99
CA ASP A 147 -17.56 -19.81 -4.87
C ASP A 147 -18.65 -18.87 -4.30
N VAL A 148 -18.40 -17.57 -4.24
CA VAL A 148 -19.34 -16.56 -3.70
C VAL A 148 -20.44 -16.20 -4.69
N VAL A 149 -20.14 -16.03 -5.98
CA VAL A 149 -21.14 -15.70 -7.02
C VAL A 149 -22.18 -16.80 -7.16
N SER A 150 -21.79 -18.04 -6.91
CA SER A 150 -22.69 -19.20 -6.93
C SER A 150 -23.51 -19.35 -5.64
N SER A 151 -23.29 -18.51 -4.63
CA SER A 151 -23.93 -18.58 -3.31
C SER A 151 -25.21 -17.76 -3.24
N SER A 152 -26.21 -18.25 -2.51
CA SER A 152 -27.39 -17.47 -2.15
C SER A 152 -27.08 -16.29 -1.23
N ASP A 153 -25.96 -16.35 -0.49
CA ASP A 153 -25.55 -15.33 0.50
C ASP A 153 -25.06 -14.02 -0.15
N LEU A 154 -24.93 -13.96 -1.48
CA LEU A 154 -24.51 -12.73 -2.16
C LEU A 154 -25.57 -11.61 -2.04
N ASP A 155 -26.86 -11.95 -1.84
CA ASP A 155 -27.96 -11.02 -1.53
C ASP A 155 -27.96 -9.74 -2.39
N ASN A 156 -28.01 -9.90 -3.72
CA ASN A 156 -27.94 -8.84 -4.73
C ASN A 156 -26.66 -7.99 -4.75
N ARG A 157 -25.65 -8.26 -3.91
CA ARG A 157 -24.40 -7.51 -3.92
C ARG A 157 -23.57 -7.83 -5.17
N THR A 158 -22.79 -6.86 -5.64
CA THR A 158 -21.83 -7.08 -6.73
C THR A 158 -20.41 -7.14 -6.20
N ILE A 159 -19.56 -7.96 -6.83
CA ILE A 159 -18.14 -8.02 -6.50
C ILE A 159 -17.36 -7.15 -7.47
N ILE A 160 -16.48 -6.30 -6.93
CA ILE A 160 -15.55 -5.46 -7.67
C ILE A 160 -14.13 -5.82 -7.22
N VAL A 161 -13.27 -6.12 -8.18
CA VAL A 161 -11.85 -6.35 -7.95
C VAL A 161 -11.08 -5.12 -8.41
N VAL A 162 -10.29 -4.55 -7.51
CA VAL A 162 -9.37 -3.47 -7.80
C VAL A 162 -7.97 -4.06 -7.89
N VAL A 163 -7.35 -3.90 -9.05
CA VAL A 163 -6.01 -4.45 -9.35
C VAL A 163 -5.00 -3.32 -9.30
N ASP A 164 -3.94 -3.47 -8.50
CA ASP A 164 -2.89 -2.45 -8.41
C ASP A 164 -2.07 -2.37 -9.71
N ASP A 165 -2.12 -1.24 -10.39
CA ASP A 165 -1.39 -0.97 -11.64
C ASP A 165 -0.45 0.23 -11.51
N ARG A 166 -0.16 0.68 -10.27
CA ARG A 166 0.65 1.90 -10.00
C ARG A 166 2.12 1.80 -10.39
N ASN A 167 2.63 0.62 -10.72
CA ASN A 167 4.04 0.49 -11.11
C ASN A 167 4.26 1.04 -12.52
N SER A 168 5.15 2.02 -12.64
CA SER A 168 5.45 2.73 -13.89
C SER A 168 6.19 1.90 -14.94
N GLN A 169 6.57 0.65 -14.63
CA GLN A 169 7.19 -0.25 -15.61
C GLN A 169 6.13 -0.76 -16.60
N ASP A 170 6.35 -0.53 -17.90
CA ASP A 170 5.41 -0.94 -18.97
C ASP A 170 5.04 -2.43 -18.91
N LEU A 171 6.00 -3.29 -18.56
CA LEU A 171 5.78 -4.73 -18.38
C LEU A 171 4.83 -5.05 -17.21
N PHE A 172 4.82 -4.23 -16.16
CA PHE A 172 3.91 -4.41 -15.04
C PHE A 172 2.49 -3.96 -15.41
N LYS A 173 2.36 -2.84 -16.12
CA LYS A 173 1.06 -2.38 -16.63
C LYS A 173 0.41 -3.39 -17.56
N GLN A 174 1.17 -3.96 -18.50
CA GLN A 174 0.68 -5.03 -19.37
C GLN A 174 0.19 -6.25 -18.58
N LYS A 175 0.94 -6.67 -17.55
CA LYS A 175 0.49 -7.75 -16.66
C LYS A 175 -0.80 -7.39 -15.92
N ALA A 176 -0.92 -6.17 -15.38
CA ALA A 176 -2.14 -5.74 -14.72
C ALA A 176 -3.34 -5.77 -15.67
N GLU A 177 -3.18 -5.31 -16.92
CA GLU A 177 -4.23 -5.37 -17.95
C GLU A 177 -4.64 -6.81 -18.28
N GLU A 178 -3.68 -7.71 -18.48
CA GLU A 178 -3.93 -9.14 -18.72
C GLU A 178 -4.73 -9.77 -17.56
N GLU A 179 -4.30 -9.53 -16.31
CA GLU A 179 -4.96 -10.07 -15.13
C GLU A 179 -6.37 -9.48 -14.93
N ILE A 180 -6.56 -8.18 -15.22
CA ILE A 180 -7.89 -7.54 -15.22
C ILE A 180 -8.82 -8.23 -16.22
N GLN A 181 -8.35 -8.56 -17.42
CA GLN A 181 -9.16 -9.26 -18.43
C GLN A 181 -9.57 -10.66 -17.95
N ILE A 182 -8.66 -11.38 -17.29
CA ILE A 182 -8.96 -12.71 -16.72
C ILE A 182 -10.05 -12.60 -15.64
N ILE A 183 -9.95 -11.63 -14.74
CA ILE A 183 -10.93 -11.45 -13.65
C ILE A 183 -12.28 -10.99 -14.18
N SER A 184 -12.28 -10.17 -15.23
CA SER A 184 -13.49 -9.65 -15.89
C SER A 184 -14.43 -10.74 -16.42
N ALA A 185 -13.96 -11.99 -16.53
CA ALA A 185 -14.79 -13.14 -16.88
C ALA A 185 -15.79 -13.54 -15.78
N LEU A 186 -15.53 -13.21 -14.51
CA LEU A 186 -16.37 -13.61 -13.37
C LEU A 186 -16.91 -12.43 -12.52
N ALA A 187 -16.20 -11.31 -12.49
CA ALA A 187 -16.61 -10.13 -11.70
C ALA A 187 -16.16 -8.84 -12.39
N SER A 188 -16.66 -7.69 -11.91
CA SER A 188 -16.13 -6.40 -12.38
C SER A 188 -14.69 -6.25 -11.89
N ALA A 189 -13.76 -5.96 -12.79
CA ALA A 189 -12.36 -5.67 -12.45
C ALA A 189 -11.98 -4.28 -12.98
N VAL A 190 -11.27 -3.51 -12.16
CA VAL A 190 -10.81 -2.16 -12.51
C VAL A 190 -9.36 -1.96 -12.06
N PRO A 191 -8.54 -1.24 -12.83
CA PRO A 191 -7.23 -0.82 -12.36
C PRO A 191 -7.37 0.20 -11.23
N PHE A 192 -6.39 0.24 -10.32
CA PHE A 192 -6.41 1.14 -9.19
C PHE A 192 -6.22 2.60 -9.62
N THR A 193 -5.40 2.87 -10.64
CA THR A 193 -5.22 4.21 -11.23
C THR A 193 -6.54 4.84 -11.68
N ASN A 194 -7.52 4.06 -12.14
CA ASN A 194 -8.85 4.59 -12.48
C ASN A 194 -9.55 5.25 -11.29
N LEU A 195 -9.39 4.73 -10.07
CA LEU A 195 -9.95 5.34 -8.86
C LEU A 195 -9.23 6.66 -8.52
N ILE A 196 -7.92 6.71 -8.74
CA ILE A 196 -7.09 7.90 -8.54
C ILE A 196 -7.53 9.01 -9.49
N GLU A 197 -7.59 8.72 -10.79
CA GLU A 197 -7.98 9.69 -11.83
C GLU A 197 -9.38 10.26 -11.60
N GLN A 198 -10.32 9.43 -11.13
CA GLN A 198 -11.68 9.89 -10.81
C GLN A 198 -11.67 10.84 -9.61
N ALA A 199 -10.90 10.54 -8.56
CA ALA A 199 -10.83 11.39 -7.37
C ALA A 199 -10.10 12.72 -7.64
N GLU A 200 -9.07 12.70 -8.48
CA GLU A 200 -8.37 13.91 -8.92
C GLU A 200 -9.30 14.86 -9.67
N LYS A 201 -10.15 14.34 -10.58
CA LYS A 201 -11.14 15.15 -11.30
C LYS A 201 -12.14 15.84 -10.36
N ILE A 202 -12.59 15.16 -9.31
CA ILE A 202 -13.49 15.76 -8.31
C ILE A 202 -12.77 16.88 -7.54
N THR A 203 -11.52 16.63 -7.14
CA THR A 203 -10.73 17.61 -6.40
C THR A 203 -10.43 18.85 -7.24
N GLN A 204 -10.14 18.69 -8.54
CA GLN A 204 -9.93 19.81 -9.46
C GLN A 204 -11.22 20.58 -9.77
N ALA A 205 -12.37 19.92 -9.78
CA ALA A 205 -13.67 20.58 -10.00
C ALA A 205 -14.19 21.34 -8.75
N ALA A 206 -13.62 21.09 -7.58
CA ALA A 206 -13.94 21.76 -6.32
C ALA A 206 -13.11 23.04 -6.06
N HIS A 207 -12.11 23.30 -6.91
CA HIS A 207 -11.26 24.51 -6.92
C HIS A 207 -11.64 25.44 -8.07
#